data_AF-A0A402B938-F1
#
_entry.id   AF-A0A402B938-F1
#
_cell.length_a   1.000
_cell.length_b   1.000
_cell.length_c   1.000
_cell.angle_alpha   90.00
_cell.angle_beta   90.00
_cell.angle_gamma   90.00
#
_symmetry.space_group_name_H-M   'P 1'
#
loop_
_entity.id
_entity.type
_entity.pdbx_description
1 polymer ?
#
loop_
_entity_poly.entity_id
_entity_poly.type
_entity_poly.pdbx_seq_one_letter_code
_entity_poly.pdbx_strand_id
1 'polypeptide(L)'
;MAFELTGTVKYARRMNGTAKGSGKAYDFFSLIVLDTDEGERIPLQMSADNPQFEDLCKRDQSMLDQPIKVVIRRCLPGTKKDKDTGKETPTVRFFIKKVLFPAAQPATR
;
A
#
# COMPACT_ATOMS: atom_id res chain seq x y z
N MET A 1 -10.84 -12.19 8.91
CA MET A 1 -9.91 -11.55 9.87
C MET A 1 -9.24 -10.38 9.16
N ALA A 2 -9.18 -9.21 9.78
CA ALA A 2 -8.33 -8.12 9.33
C ALA A 2 -7.06 -8.15 10.19
N PHE A 3 -5.90 -7.94 9.57
CA PHE A 3 -4.61 -7.86 10.27
C PHE A 3 -4.10 -6.42 10.14
N GLU A 4 -3.29 -6.03 11.10
CA GLU A 4 -2.79 -4.68 11.25
C GLU A 4 -1.29 -4.68 11.04
N LEU A 5 -0.80 -3.67 10.32
CA LEU A 5 0.61 -3.41 10.10
C LEU A 5 0.93 -2.02 10.65
N THR A 6 1.92 -1.92 11.51
CA THR A 6 2.47 -0.63 11.95
C THR A 6 3.81 -0.45 11.29
N GLY A 7 4.08 0.74 10.76
CA GLY A 7 5.36 1.00 10.13
C GLY A 7 5.47 2.38 9.51
N THR A 8 6.54 2.60 8.77
CA THR A 8 6.85 3.90 8.17
C THR A 8 6.60 3.87 6.67
N VAL A 9 5.90 4.87 6.15
CA VAL A 9 5.65 4.99 4.71
C VAL A 9 6.96 5.25 3.96
N LYS A 10 7.27 4.41 2.98
CA LYS A 10 8.44 4.58 2.08
C LYS A 10 8.05 4.90 0.65
N TYR A 11 6.78 4.70 0.30
CA TYR A 11 6.23 5.06 -0.99
C TYR A 11 4.73 5.24 -0.86
N ALA A 12 4.18 6.28 -1.49
CA ALA A 12 2.75 6.51 -1.57
C ALA A 12 2.46 7.20 -2.91
N ARG A 13 1.56 6.63 -3.72
CA ARG A 13 1.15 7.23 -4.99
C ARG A 13 -0.16 6.65 -5.51
N ARG A 14 -1.00 7.48 -6.12
CA ARG A 14 -2.09 7.00 -6.99
C ARG A 14 -1.52 6.40 -8.27
N MET A 15 -1.94 5.18 -8.57
CA MET A 15 -1.61 4.44 -9.79
C MET A 15 -2.87 4.29 -10.61
N ASN A 16 -2.92 4.95 -11.76
CA ASN A 16 -4.00 4.85 -12.72
C ASN A 16 -3.47 4.59 -14.14
N GLY A 17 -4.33 4.10 -15.02
CA GLY A 17 -4.01 3.85 -16.41
C GLY A 17 -4.70 2.62 -16.98
N THR A 18 -4.12 2.06 -18.04
CA THR A 18 -4.66 0.89 -18.75
C THR A 18 -3.64 -0.23 -18.77
N ALA A 19 -4.02 -1.41 -18.30
CA ALA A 19 -3.13 -2.56 -18.19
C ALA A 19 -2.72 -3.07 -19.58
N LYS A 20 -1.42 -3.02 -19.88
CA LYS A 20 -0.86 -3.58 -21.12
C LYS A 20 -1.19 -5.08 -21.18
N GLY A 21 -1.84 -5.52 -22.26
CA GLY A 21 -2.26 -6.90 -22.49
C GLY A 21 -3.77 -7.12 -22.32
N SER A 22 -4.36 -6.71 -21.18
CA SER A 22 -5.80 -6.91 -20.94
C SER A 22 -6.68 -5.74 -21.41
N GLY A 23 -6.11 -4.55 -21.62
CA GLY A 23 -6.86 -3.34 -21.99
C GLY A 23 -7.76 -2.79 -20.87
N LYS A 24 -7.74 -3.41 -19.68
CA LYS A 24 -8.58 -2.98 -18.56
C LYS A 24 -8.00 -1.75 -17.89
N ALA A 25 -8.86 -0.77 -17.62
CA ALA A 25 -8.52 0.37 -16.78
C ALA A 25 -8.22 -0.11 -15.35
N TYR A 26 -7.24 0.52 -14.72
CA TYR A 26 -6.96 0.35 -13.30
C TYR A 26 -6.86 1.71 -12.63
N ASP A 27 -7.31 1.77 -11.38
CA ASP A 27 -7.17 2.94 -10.52
C ASP A 27 -7.11 2.47 -9.07
N PHE A 28 -5.94 2.64 -8.45
CA PHE A 28 -5.70 2.24 -7.07
C PHE A 28 -4.60 3.10 -6.45
N PHE A 29 -4.59 3.18 -5.13
CA PHE A 29 -3.56 3.87 -4.38
C PHE A 29 -2.54 2.84 -3.92
N SER A 30 -1.28 3.04 -4.30
CA SER A 30 -0.15 2.17 -3.95
C SER A 30 0.59 2.77 -2.75
N LEU A 31 0.86 1.94 -1.76
CA LEU A 31 1.53 2.31 -0.52
C LEU A 31 2.59 1.25 -0.20
N ILE A 32 3.82 1.64 0.10
CA ILE A 32 4.85 0.73 0.63
C ILE A 32 5.16 1.17 2.05
N VAL A 33 5.01 0.25 2.99
CA VAL A 33 5.30 0.47 4.41
C VAL A 33 6.49 -0.38 4.79
N LEU A 34 7.47 0.23 5.46
CA LEU A 34 8.54 -0.49 6.15
C LEU A 34 7.98 -0.97 7.48
N ASP A 35 7.79 -2.28 7.61
CA ASP A 35 7.48 -2.94 8.87
C ASP A 35 8.67 -2.77 9.82
N THR A 36 8.42 -2.19 10.99
CA THR A 36 9.48 -1.93 11.97
C THR A 36 9.93 -3.18 12.71
N ASP A 37 9.07 -4.20 12.78
CA ASP A 37 9.34 -5.42 13.54
C ASP A 37 10.12 -6.43 12.68
N GLU A 38 9.72 -6.59 11.41
CA GLU A 38 10.36 -7.52 10.48
C GLU A 38 11.47 -6.88 9.62
N GLY A 39 11.53 -5.54 9.56
CA GLY A 39 12.47 -4.80 8.71
C GLY A 39 12.16 -4.92 7.21
N GLU A 40 10.96 -5.41 6.86
CA GLU A 40 10.55 -5.67 5.48
C GLU A 40 9.71 -4.55 4.88
N ARG A 41 9.82 -4.37 3.56
CA ARG A 41 9.00 -3.42 2.80
C ARG A 41 7.77 -4.14 2.26
N ILE A 42 6.62 -3.83 2.83
CA ILE A 42 5.35 -4.46 2.47
C ILE A 42 4.58 -3.57 1.47
N PRO A 43 4.38 -4.03 0.22
CA PRO A 43 3.57 -3.33 -0.76
C PRO A 43 2.07 -3.58 -0.52
N LEU A 44 1.32 -2.50 -0.42
CA LEU A 44 -0.11 -2.46 -0.11
C LEU A 44 -0.86 -1.64 -1.15
N GLN A 45 -2.12 -1.98 -1.40
CA GLN A 45 -2.96 -1.24 -2.35
C GLN A 45 -4.37 -0.98 -1.82
N MET A 46 -4.87 0.24 -2.01
CA MET A 46 -6.26 0.62 -1.76
C MET A 46 -6.96 0.83 -3.09
N SER A 47 -8.13 0.23 -3.27
CA SER A 47 -8.92 0.42 -4.49
C SER A 47 -9.71 1.74 -4.44
N ALA A 48 -10.04 2.30 -5.61
CA ALA A 48 -10.76 3.57 -5.74
C ALA A 48 -12.18 3.57 -5.15
N ASP A 49 -12.75 2.39 -4.91
CA ASP A 49 -14.04 2.20 -4.23
C ASP A 49 -13.96 2.42 -2.71
N ASN A 50 -12.76 2.57 -2.13
CA ASN A 50 -12.60 2.76 -0.70
C ASN A 50 -12.92 4.22 -0.31
N PRO A 51 -13.72 4.47 0.75
CA PRO A 51 -14.02 5.83 1.21
C PRO A 51 -12.79 6.70 1.54
N GLN A 52 -11.66 6.10 1.90
CA GLN A 52 -10.42 6.83 2.23
C GLN A 52 -9.54 7.11 0.99
N PHE A 53 -9.89 6.59 -0.18
CA PHE A 53 -9.04 6.68 -1.37
C PHE A 53 -8.69 8.13 -1.75
N GLU A 54 -9.69 9.00 -1.83
CA GLU A 54 -9.49 10.42 -2.20
C GLU A 54 -8.65 11.18 -1.18
N ASP A 55 -8.81 10.90 0.12
CA ASP A 55 -8.00 11.51 1.18
C ASP A 55 -6.53 11.06 1.07
N LEU A 56 -6.28 9.78 0.81
CA LEU A 56 -4.92 9.29 0.58
C LEU A 56 -4.29 9.90 -0.67
N CYS A 57 -5.04 10.03 -1.76
CA CYS A 57 -4.56 10.66 -2.99
C CYS A 57 -4.13 12.12 -2.77
N LYS A 58 -4.83 12.86 -1.90
CA LYS A 58 -4.47 14.26 -1.56
C LYS A 58 -3.26 14.37 -0.64
N ARG A 59 -2.92 13.29 0.08
CA ARG A 59 -1.83 13.26 1.06
C ARG A 59 -0.57 12.57 0.54
N ASP A 60 -0.58 12.00 -0.66
CA ASP A 60 0.45 11.07 -1.16
C ASP A 60 1.90 11.55 -0.93
N GLN A 61 2.18 12.82 -1.20
CA GLN A 61 3.49 13.43 -0.95
C GLN A 61 3.80 13.67 0.52
N SER A 62 2.81 14.07 1.32
CA SER A 62 3.03 14.44 2.72
C SER A 62 3.20 13.22 3.63
N MET A 63 2.69 12.05 3.25
CA MET A 63 2.79 10.84 4.08
C MET A 63 4.16 10.18 4.04
N LEU A 64 5.06 10.57 3.13
CA LEU A 64 6.39 9.97 3.06
C LEU A 64 7.13 10.11 4.39
N ASP A 65 7.76 9.02 4.81
CA ASP A 65 8.45 8.87 6.09
C ASP A 65 7.60 9.10 7.35
N GLN A 66 6.27 9.18 7.22
CA GLN A 66 5.39 9.22 8.37
C GLN A 66 5.13 7.80 8.93
N PRO A 67 5.12 7.65 10.26
CA PRO A 67 4.62 6.44 10.89
C PRO A 67 3.11 6.34 10.66
N ILE A 68 2.61 5.15 10.33
CA ILE A 68 1.19 4.88 10.14
C ILE A 68 0.84 3.48 10.68
N LYS A 69 -0.45 3.28 10.90
CA LYS A 69 -1.02 1.95 11.12
C LYS A 69 -1.99 1.62 10.00
N VAL A 70 -1.78 0.51 9.31
CA VAL A 70 -2.59 0.05 8.18
C VAL A 70 -3.42 -1.15 8.61
N VAL A 71 -4.73 -1.05 8.45
CA VAL A 71 -5.66 -2.17 8.61
C VAL A 71 -5.85 -2.81 7.24
N ILE A 72 -5.56 -4.10 7.11
CA ILE A 72 -5.54 -4.82 5.84
C ILE A 72 -6.79 -5.71 5.74
N ARG A 73 -7.54 -5.59 4.64
CA ARG A 73 -8.85 -6.26 4.44
C ARG A 73 -8.72 -7.68 3.90
N ARG A 74 -7.74 -7.93 3.03
CA ARG A 74 -7.51 -9.22 2.37
C ARG A 74 -6.07 -9.35 1.86
N CYS A 75 -5.57 -10.59 1.83
CA CYS A 75 -4.38 -11.00 1.09
C CYS A 75 -4.84 -11.75 -0.15
N LEU A 76 -4.21 -11.53 -1.30
CA LEU A 76 -4.33 -12.43 -2.44
C LEU A 76 -2.96 -13.01 -2.77
N PRO A 77 -2.78 -14.34 -2.71
CA PRO A 77 -1.55 -14.96 -3.19
C PRO A 77 -1.44 -14.78 -4.71
N GLY A 78 -0.21 -14.78 -5.20
CA GLY A 78 0.08 -14.73 -6.62
C GLY A 78 1.51 -15.18 -6.89
N THR A 79 1.87 -15.23 -8.16
CA THR A 79 3.24 -15.47 -8.59
C THR A 79 3.70 -14.31 -9.44
N LYS A 80 4.97 -13.94 -9.30
CA LYS A 80 5.64 -13.02 -10.20
C LYS A 80 6.63 -13.83 -11.02
N LYS A 81 6.46 -13.82 -12.33
CA LYS A 81 7.43 -14.39 -13.26
C LYS A 81 8.55 -13.38 -13.48
N ASP A 82 9.75 -13.78 -13.12
CA ASP A 82 10.96 -13.04 -13.46
C ASP A 82 11.16 -13.04 -14.98
N LYS A 83 11.44 -11.87 -15.57
CA LYS A 83 11.51 -11.73 -17.03
C LYS A 83 12.78 -12.33 -17.63
N ASP A 84 13.86 -12.38 -16.85
CA ASP A 84 15.19 -12.74 -17.33
C ASP A 84 15.46 -14.23 -17.11
N THR A 85 15.01 -14.76 -15.98
CA THR A 85 15.21 -16.17 -15.59
C THR A 85 14.01 -17.05 -15.84
N GLY A 86 12.83 -16.46 -16.07
CA GLY A 86 11.57 -17.20 -16.23
C GLY A 86 11.06 -17.86 -14.95
N LYS A 87 11.77 -17.72 -13.82
CA LYS A 87 11.43 -18.32 -12.53
C LYS A 87 10.17 -17.65 -11.95
N GLU A 88 9.28 -18.46 -11.42
CA GLU A 88 8.13 -17.97 -10.67
C GLU A 88 8.49 -17.82 -9.19
N THR A 89 8.36 -16.60 -8.68
CA THR A 89 8.53 -16.31 -7.27
C THR A 89 7.15 -16.09 -6.65
N PRO A 90 6.82 -16.77 -5.53
CA PRO A 90 5.61 -16.48 -4.78
C PRO A 90 5.56 -15.02 -4.35
N THR A 91 4.40 -14.41 -4.46
CA THR A 91 4.13 -13.04 -4.03
C THR A 91 2.77 -12.97 -3.37
N VAL A 92 2.56 -11.96 -2.56
CA VAL A 92 1.27 -11.68 -1.95
C VAL A 92 0.89 -10.23 -2.19
N ARG A 93 -0.38 -9.99 -2.51
CA ARG A 93 -0.95 -8.65 -2.65
C ARG A 93 -1.81 -8.34 -1.44
N PHE A 94 -1.43 -7.31 -0.70
CA PHE A 94 -2.17 -6.83 0.46
C PHE A 94 -3.11 -5.70 0.08
N PHE A 95 -4.37 -5.80 0.48
CA PHE A 95 -5.37 -4.78 0.18
C PHE A 95 -5.76 -4.01 1.43
N ILE A 96 -5.63 -2.69 1.37
CA ILE A 96 -5.89 -1.81 2.49
C ILE A 96 -7.39 -1.71 2.75
N LYS A 97 -7.78 -1.84 4.02
CA LYS A 97 -9.10 -1.47 4.54
C LYS A 97 -9.11 0.01 4.95
N LYS A 98 -8.13 0.41 5.76
CA LYS A 98 -8.03 1.74 6.36
C LYS A 98 -6.58 2.05 6.71
N VAL A 99 -6.18 3.31 6.58
CA VAL A 99 -4.91 3.85 7.09
C VAL A 99 -5.23 4.76 8.27
N LEU A 100 -4.51 4.58 9.37
CA LEU A 100 -4.58 5.39 10.56
C LEU A 100 -3.28 6.18 10.66
N PHE A 101 -3.41 7.51 10.61
CA PHE A 101 -2.31 8.40 10.88
C PHE A 101 -2.26 8.64 12.38
N PRO A 102 -1.06 8.65 13.00
CA PRO A 102 -0.93 9.10 14.37
C PRO A 102 -1.49 10.53 14.46
N ALA A 103 -2.27 10.79 15.51
CA ALA A 103 -2.68 12.16 15.80
C ALA A 103 -1.40 13.00 15.92
N ALA A 104 -1.38 14.18 15.31
CA ALA A 104 -0.28 15.12 15.48
C ALA A 104 -0.04 15.27 16.99
N GLN A 105 1.10 14.76 17.49
CA GLN A 105 1.49 15.05 18.85
C GLN A 105 1.51 16.58 18.97
N PRO A 106 0.80 17.19 19.93
CA PRO A 106 0.94 18.61 20.16
C PRO A 106 2.43 18.86 20.40
N ALA A 107 3.03 19.71 19.56
CA ALA A 107 4.42 20.09 19.70
C ALA A 107 4.61 20.60 21.13
N THR A 108 5.29 19.81 21.97
CA THR A 108 5.76 20.27 23.27
C THR A 108 6.70 21.45 23.01
N ARG A 109 6.19 22.64 23.33
CA ARG A 109 6.94 23.90 23.40
C ARG A 109 8.00 23.83 24.49
#